data_AF-A0A4R9BMA2-F1
#
_entry.id   AF-A0A4R9BMA2-F1
#
_cell.length_a   1.000
_cell.length_b   1.000
_cell.length_c   1.000
_cell.angle_alpha   90.00
_cell.angle_beta   90.00
_cell.angle_gamma   90.00
#
_symmetry.space_group_name_H-M   'P 1'
#
loop_
_entity.id
_entity.type
_entity.pdbx_description
1 polymer ?
#
loop_
_entity_poly.entity_id
_entity_poly.type
_entity_poly.pdbx_seq_one_letter_code
_entity_poly.pdbx_strand_id
1 'polypeptide(L)'
;MDHVATIVADIHATKPEALGIIAAALDASVQGAHTASAFVALPHGGRVEVDIPKFGEAPPLAIDVHDPRGEAEARTAAQSLLELLSGATAWPLHHLHD
;
A
#
# COMPACT_ATOMS: atom_id res chain seq x y z
N MET A 1 17.93 1.05 -6.64
CA MET A 1 17.35 1.41 -5.33
C MET A 1 15.86 1.42 -5.55
N ASP A 2 15.09 0.61 -4.83
CA ASP A 2 13.64 0.70 -4.91
C ASP A 2 13.23 1.98 -4.17
N HIS A 3 12.59 2.91 -4.87
CA HIS A 3 12.09 4.14 -4.27
C HIS A 3 10.72 3.87 -3.67
N VAL A 4 10.49 4.33 -2.44
CA VAL A 4 9.28 4.01 -1.68
C VAL A 4 8.64 5.28 -1.13
N ALA A 5 7.31 5.31 -1.13
CA ALA A 5 6.52 6.27 -0.38
C ALA A 5 5.46 5.51 0.42
N THR A 6 5.25 5.91 1.68
CA THR A 6 4.40 5.17 2.62
C THR A 6 3.11 5.92 2.88
N ILE A 7 2.00 5.17 2.84
CA ILE A 7 0.69 5.59 3.31
C ILE A 7 0.41 4.83 4.61
N VAL A 8 -0.12 5.53 5.60
CA VAL A 8 -0.50 4.99 6.88
C VAL A 8 -2.02 4.86 6.93
N ALA A 9 -2.50 3.68 7.30
CA ALA A 9 -3.93 3.36 7.41
C ALA A 9 -4.29 2.94 8.85
N ASP A 10 -5.03 3.77 9.58
CA ASP A 10 -5.46 3.48 10.97
C ASP A 10 -6.63 2.50 11.00
N ILE A 11 -6.38 1.26 10.60
CA ILE A 11 -7.38 0.21 10.50
C ILE A 11 -6.92 -1.08 11.17
N HIS A 12 -7.88 -1.87 11.64
CA HIS A 12 -7.65 -3.23 12.07
C HIS A 12 -8.00 -4.19 10.94
N ALA A 13 -7.01 -4.50 10.10
CA ALA A 13 -7.12 -5.49 9.04
C ALA A 13 -5.86 -6.36 8.99
N THR A 14 -6.00 -7.59 8.50
CA THR A 14 -4.85 -8.43 8.19
C THR A 14 -4.24 -8.01 6.84
N LYS A 15 -2.95 -8.33 6.62
CA LYS A 15 -2.27 -8.07 5.33
C LYS A 15 -3.03 -8.63 4.13
N PRO A 16 -3.53 -9.89 4.12
CA PRO A 16 -4.31 -10.41 3.01
C PRO A 16 -5.61 -9.66 2.75
N GLU A 17 -6.33 -9.25 3.81
CA GLU A 17 -7.56 -8.46 3.68
C GLU A 17 -7.26 -7.09 3.08
N ALA A 18 -6.24 -6.40 3.59
CA ALA A 18 -5.84 -5.09 3.11
C ALA A 18 -5.41 -5.13 1.63
N LEU A 19 -4.54 -6.09 1.27
CA LEU A 19 -4.12 -6.30 -0.13
C LEU A 19 -5.29 -6.65 -1.03
N GLY A 20 -6.27 -7.43 -0.56
CA GLY A 20 -7.48 -7.74 -1.32
C GLY A 20 -8.33 -6.50 -1.63
N ILE A 21 -8.50 -5.62 -0.64
CA ILE A 21 -9.23 -4.35 -0.82
C ILE A 21 -8.47 -3.42 -1.78
N ILE A 22 -7.15 -3.31 -1.63
CA ILE A 22 -6.30 -2.51 -2.53
C ILE A 22 -6.37 -3.04 -3.96
N ALA A 23 -6.26 -4.36 -4.15
CA ALA A 23 -6.38 -4.99 -5.46
C ALA A 23 -7.75 -4.72 -6.09
N ALA A 24 -8.84 -4.83 -5.32
CA ALA A 24 -10.18 -4.54 -5.80
C ALA A 24 -10.34 -3.07 -6.21
N ALA A 25 -9.81 -2.13 -5.43
CA ALA A 25 -9.87 -0.70 -5.76
C ALA A 25 -9.09 -0.37 -7.05
N LEU A 26 -7.97 -1.07 -7.30
CA LEU A 26 -7.13 -0.90 -8.48
C LEU A 26 -7.59 -1.73 -9.70
N ASP A 27 -8.68 -2.50 -9.59
CA ASP A 27 -9.09 -3.51 -10.57
C ASP A 27 -7.92 -4.44 -10.98
N ALA A 28 -7.17 -4.89 -9.97
CA ALA A 28 -5.95 -5.65 -10.10
C ALA A 28 -6.03 -6.98 -9.31
N SER A 29 -4.95 -7.76 -9.34
CA SER A 29 -4.84 -9.02 -8.59
C SER A 29 -3.62 -9.01 -7.69
N VAL A 30 -3.77 -9.58 -6.49
CA VAL A 30 -2.65 -9.80 -5.56
C VAL A 30 -1.68 -10.83 -6.15
N GLN A 31 -0.44 -10.44 -6.33
CA GLN A 31 0.66 -11.30 -6.75
C GLN A 31 1.28 -11.99 -5.54
N GLY A 32 1.70 -13.25 -5.67
CA GLY A 32 2.32 -14.00 -4.58
C GLY A 32 1.41 -14.18 -3.36
N ALA A 33 0.09 -14.28 -3.57
CA ALA A 33 -0.87 -14.49 -2.49
C ALA A 33 -0.46 -15.68 -1.59
N HIS A 34 -0.72 -15.55 -0.29
CA HIS A 34 -0.31 -16.53 0.75
C HIS A 34 1.20 -16.69 0.93
N THR A 35 2.02 -15.77 0.40
CA THR A 35 3.46 -15.70 0.67
C THR A 35 3.81 -14.43 1.45
N ALA A 36 5.01 -14.39 2.04
CA ALA A 36 5.52 -13.20 2.72
C ALA A 36 5.68 -12.00 1.77
N SER A 37 5.96 -12.26 0.49
CA SER A 37 6.21 -11.26 -0.56
C SER A 37 4.97 -10.92 -1.38
N ALA A 38 3.77 -11.03 -0.81
CA ALA A 38 2.53 -10.66 -1.51
C ALA A 38 2.45 -9.15 -1.76
N PHE A 39 2.09 -8.76 -2.99
CA PHE A 39 2.00 -7.35 -3.42
C PHE A 39 0.90 -7.15 -4.48
N VAL A 40 0.50 -5.90 -4.73
CA VAL A 40 -0.33 -5.52 -5.88
C VAL A 40 0.52 -4.77 -6.89
N ALA A 41 0.52 -5.19 -8.16
CA ALA A 41 1.29 -4.51 -9.20
C ALA A 41 0.64 -3.18 -9.59
N LEU A 42 1.47 -2.16 -9.79
CA LEU A 42 1.09 -0.88 -10.38
C LEU A 42 1.63 -0.76 -11.82
N PRO A 43 1.09 0.17 -12.63
CA PRO A 43 1.67 0.50 -13.92
C PRO A 43 3.17 0.84 -13.83
N HIS A 44 3.88 0.69 -14.95
CA HIS A 44 5.31 1.01 -15.06
C HIS A 44 6.26 0.23 -14.12
N GLY A 45 5.80 -0.90 -13.59
CA GLY A 45 6.62 -1.78 -12.75
C GLY A 45 6.64 -1.39 -11.29
N GLY A 46 5.81 -0.43 -10.86
CA GLY A 46 5.60 -0.16 -9.45
C GLY A 46 4.85 -1.29 -8.74
N ARG A 47 4.87 -1.28 -7.41
CA ARG A 47 4.14 -2.25 -6.59
C ARG A 47 3.68 -1.66 -5.26
N VAL A 48 2.61 -2.21 -4.72
CA VAL A 48 2.09 -1.89 -3.39
C VAL A 48 2.27 -3.10 -2.50
N GLU A 49 2.92 -2.89 -1.35
CA GLU A 49 3.06 -3.85 -0.28
C GLU A 49 2.32 -3.36 0.96
N VAL A 50 1.90 -4.30 1.80
CA VAL A 50 1.28 -3.98 3.10
C VAL A 50 2.13 -4.64 4.17
N ASP A 51 2.62 -3.80 5.08
CA ASP A 51 3.38 -4.23 6.24
C ASP A 51 2.53 -4.10 7.50
N ILE A 52 2.47 -5.21 8.24
CA ILE A 52 1.82 -5.26 9.55
C ILE A 52 2.88 -4.92 10.59
N PRO A 53 2.58 -4.02 11.53
CA PRO A 53 3.45 -3.70 12.65
C PRO A 53 3.88 -4.93 13.46
N LYS A 54 5.05 -4.82 14.10
CA LYS A 54 5.64 -5.92 14.87
C LYS A 54 4.87 -6.16 16.18
N PHE A 55 4.98 -7.38 16.69
CA PHE A 55 4.33 -7.82 17.94
C PHE A 55 4.62 -6.86 19.11
N GLY A 56 3.56 -6.39 19.77
CA GLY A 56 3.64 -5.48 20.93
C GLY A 56 3.16 -4.07 20.63
N GLU A 57 2.98 -3.71 19.37
CA GLU A 57 2.33 -2.47 18.96
C GLU A 57 0.95 -2.76 18.38
N ALA A 58 -0.03 -1.90 18.63
CA ALA A 58 -1.23 -1.81 17.80
C ALA A 58 -1.25 -0.45 17.08
N PRO A 59 -0.44 -0.27 16.02
CA PRO A 59 -0.49 0.93 15.20
C PRO A 59 -1.09 0.62 13.82
N PRO A 60 -1.37 1.67 13.04
CA PRO A 60 -1.85 1.56 11.67
C PRO A 60 -1.05 0.58 10.79
N LEU A 61 -1.72 0.07 9.75
CA LEU A 61 -1.03 -0.63 8.66
C LEU A 61 -0.19 0.37 7.86
N ALA A 62 1.02 -0.05 7.50
CA ALA A 62 1.84 0.65 6.52
C ALA A 62 1.55 0.08 5.13
N ILE A 63 1.27 0.97 4.18
CA ILE A 63 1.08 0.64 2.78
C ILE A 63 2.25 1.29 2.03
N ASP A 64 3.21 0.46 1.62
CA ASP A 64 4.41 0.91 0.94
C ASP A 64 4.21 0.85 -0.57
N VAL A 65 4.42 1.99 -1.21
CA VAL A 65 4.29 2.14 -2.66
C VAL A 65 5.66 2.31 -3.26
N HIS A 66 6.09 1.30 -4.00
CA HIS A 66 7.38 1.27 -4.66
C HIS A 66 7.25 1.69 -6.12
N ASP A 67 8.21 2.47 -6.62
CA ASP A 67 8.37 2.76 -8.04
C ASP A 67 9.86 2.68 -8.44
N PRO A 68 10.22 1.91 -9.48
CA PRO A 68 11.61 1.78 -9.91
C PRO A 68 12.16 3.04 -10.62
N ARG A 69 11.29 4.00 -10.98
CA ARG A 69 11.68 5.18 -11.77
C ARG A 69 12.22 6.33 -10.92
N GLY A 70 11.84 6.42 -9.65
CA GLY A 70 12.29 7.50 -8.77
C GLY A 70 11.39 7.76 -7.56
N GLU A 71 11.90 8.59 -6.64
CA GLU A 71 11.17 9.02 -5.42
C GLU A 71 9.95 9.89 -5.73
N ALA A 72 10.04 10.75 -6.76
CA ALA A 72 8.93 11.58 -7.20
C ALA A 72 7.78 10.73 -7.77
N GLU A 73 8.12 9.69 -8.54
CA GLU A 73 7.17 8.75 -9.11
C GLU A 73 6.53 7.89 -8.02
N ALA A 74 7.32 7.40 -7.04
CA ALA A 74 6.79 6.68 -5.89
C ALA A 74 5.80 7.54 -5.08
N ARG A 75 6.14 8.81 -4.81
CA ARG A 75 5.24 9.76 -4.13
C ARG A 75 3.98 10.06 -4.93
N THR A 76 4.08 10.23 -6.25
CA THR A 76 2.93 10.46 -7.13
C THR A 76 2.00 9.24 -7.17
N ALA A 77 2.57 8.04 -7.25
CA ALA A 77 1.82 6.80 -7.20
C ALA A 77 1.14 6.61 -5.83
N ALA A 78 1.83 6.92 -4.73
CA ALA A 78 1.26 6.87 -3.39
C ALA A 78 0.12 7.87 -3.21
N GLN A 79 0.27 9.11 -3.68
CA GLN A 79 -0.80 10.11 -3.64
C GLN A 79 -2.02 9.63 -4.44
N SER A 80 -1.81 9.09 -5.64
CA SER A 80 -2.89 8.55 -6.48
C SER A 80 -3.61 7.38 -5.80
N LEU A 81 -2.86 6.49 -5.15
CA LEU A 81 -3.42 5.37 -4.39
C LEU A 81 -4.20 5.85 -3.17
N LEU A 82 -3.68 6.85 -2.43
CA LEU A 82 -4.36 7.43 -1.28
C LEU A 82 -5.71 8.02 -1.67
N GLU A 83 -5.77 8.80 -2.75
CA GLU A 83 -7.02 9.38 -3.27
C GLU A 83 -8.02 8.30 -3.68
N LEU A 84 -7.55 7.28 -4.39
CA LEU A 84 -8.38 6.13 -4.79
C LEU A 84 -8.97 5.41 -3.58
N LEU A 85 -8.12 5.06 -2.60
CA LEU A 85 -8.57 4.34 -1.41
C LEU A 85 -9.47 5.21 -0.52
N SER A 86 -9.25 6.52 -0.45
CA SER A 86 -10.12 7.46 0.27
C SER A 86 -11.52 7.56 -0.35
N GLY A 87 -11.63 7.36 -1.67
CA GLY A 87 -12.90 7.31 -2.37
C GLY A 87 -13.59 5.93 -2.34
N ALA A 88 -12.80 4.85 -2.30
CA ALA A 88 -13.29 3.46 -2.33
C ALA A 88 -13.56 2.86 -0.94
N THR A 89 -12.98 3.43 0.11
CA THR A 89 -13.04 2.90 1.48
C THR A 89 -13.32 3.99 2.49
N ALA A 90 -13.73 3.62 3.70
CA ALA A 90 -13.83 4.52 4.84
C ALA A 90 -12.55 4.52 5.69
N TRP A 91 -11.41 4.10 5.13
CA TRP A 91 -10.16 4.00 5.88
C TRP A 91 -9.63 5.40 6.25
N PRO A 92 -9.25 5.62 7.52
CA PRO A 92 -8.47 6.79 7.91
C PRO A 92 -7.05 6.67 7.33
N LEU A 93 -6.80 7.39 6.24
CA LEU A 93 -5.55 7.35 5.48
C LEU A 93 -4.78 8.67 5.59
N HIS A 94 -3.47 8.59 5.72
CA HIS A 94 -2.58 9.76 5.68
C HIS A 94 -1.19 9.38 5.16
N HIS A 95 -0.48 10.34 4.57
CA HIS A 95 0.93 10.16 4.23
C HIS A 95 1.79 10.13 5.48
N LEU A 96 2.79 9.24 5.50
CA LEU A 96 3.89 9.39 6.42
C LEU A 96 4.73 10.58 5.93
N HIS A 97 4.70 11.70 6.66
CA HIS A 97 5.62 12.80 6.40
C HIS A 97 7.01 12.43 6.94
N ASP A 98 8.03 12.65 6.10
CA ASP A 98 9.46 12.56 6.48
C ASP A 98 9.82 13.59 7.58
#